data_AF-D1CJ02-F1
#
_entry.id   AF-D1CJ02-F1
#
_cell.length_a   1.000
_cell.length_b   1.000
_cell.length_c   1.000
_cell.angle_alpha   90.00
_cell.angle_beta   90.00
_cell.angle_gamma   90.00
#
_symmetry.space_group_name_H-M   'P 1'
#
loop_
_entity.id
_entity.type
_entity.pdbx_description
1 polymer ?
#
loop_
_entity_poly.entity_id
_entity_poly.type
_entity_poly.pdbx_seq_one_letter_code
_entity_poly.pdbx_strand_id
1 'polypeptide(L)'
;MLAGAVGLGLAACGGGGQKDFSSRFAAYQPANEPNGDLSKVVWPDFVLAAGPEVRKLYEFQVQHGEIMRYMPCFCGCGQSDGHRNNRDCYIQAVNPDGTVVFDSMAPT
;
A
#
# COMPACT_ATOMS: atom_id res chain seq x y z
N MET A 1 42.58 -9.70 49.85
CA MET A 1 42.10 -8.56 49.03
C MET A 1 43.06 -8.49 47.84
N LEU A 2 42.72 -8.74 46.58
CA LEU A 2 41.55 -8.31 45.81
C LEU A 2 40.99 -9.43 44.92
N ALA A 3 39.68 -9.36 44.70
CA ALA A 3 38.93 -10.11 43.71
C ALA A 3 39.26 -9.60 42.29
N GLY A 4 39.34 -10.51 41.32
CA GLY A 4 39.39 -10.19 39.89
C GLY A 4 38.33 -10.99 39.16
N ALA A 5 37.29 -10.30 38.69
CA ALA A 5 36.09 -10.86 38.11
C ALA A 5 36.35 -11.59 36.77
N VAL A 6 35.82 -12.81 36.64
CA VAL A 6 35.67 -13.50 35.35
C VAL A 6 34.59 -12.78 34.57
N GLY A 7 34.99 -12.04 33.54
CA GLY A 7 34.07 -11.36 32.63
C GLY A 7 33.23 -12.39 31.87
N LEU A 8 31.91 -12.36 32.09
CA LEU A 8 30.94 -13.04 31.23
C LEU A 8 31.05 -12.45 29.82
N GLY A 9 31.64 -13.22 28.89
CA GLY A 9 31.53 -12.95 27.47
C GLY A 9 30.09 -13.17 27.02
N LEU A 10 29.35 -12.08 26.81
CA LEU A 10 28.11 -12.11 26.04
C LEU A 10 28.46 -12.48 24.59
N ALA A 11 28.35 -13.76 24.26
CA ALA A 11 28.35 -14.21 22.89
C ALA A 11 27.09 -13.65 22.21
N ALA A 12 27.24 -12.56 21.48
CA ALA A 12 26.20 -12.06 20.59
C ALA A 12 26.03 -13.06 19.44
N CYS A 13 25.07 -13.97 19.57
CA CYS A 13 24.56 -14.75 18.45
C CYS A 13 23.83 -13.79 17.50
N GLY A 14 24.49 -13.38 16.42
CA GLY A 14 23.90 -12.43 15.46
C GLY A 14 24.60 -12.42 14.11
N GLY A 15 25.14 -13.56 13.66
CA GLY A 15 25.72 -13.71 12.32
C GLY A 15 24.63 -13.90 11.26
N GLY A 16 23.93 -12.82 10.92
CA GLY A 16 23.01 -12.79 9.80
C GLY A 16 23.03 -11.40 9.19
N GLY A 17 23.92 -11.17 8.23
CA GLY A 17 23.98 -9.90 7.52
C GLY A 17 22.61 -9.55 6.94
N GLN A 18 22.03 -8.43 7.37
CA GLN A 18 20.76 -7.94 6.85
C GLN A 18 20.92 -7.73 5.34
N LYS A 19 20.08 -8.40 4.54
CA LYS A 19 20.03 -8.14 3.10
C LYS A 19 19.45 -6.75 2.88
N ASP A 20 20.22 -5.87 2.22
CA ASP A 20 19.75 -4.55 1.81
C ASP A 20 18.89 -4.68 0.53
N PHE A 21 17.66 -4.18 0.61
CA PHE A 21 16.71 -4.14 -0.50
C PHE A 21 16.44 -2.71 -1.01
N SER A 22 17.05 -1.69 -0.43
CA SER A 22 16.79 -0.28 -0.74
C SER A 22 16.98 0.05 -2.23
N SER A 23 17.99 -0.55 -2.86
CA SER A 23 18.29 -0.40 -4.29
C SER A 23 17.13 -0.79 -5.21
N ARG A 24 16.24 -1.70 -4.78
CA ARG A 24 15.06 -2.12 -5.57
C ARG A 24 14.02 -1.01 -5.70
N PHE A 25 14.01 -0.07 -4.76
CA PHE A 25 13.03 1.01 -4.69
C PHE A 25 13.64 2.37 -5.04
N ALA A 26 14.92 2.43 -5.40
CA ALA A 26 15.63 3.68 -5.68
C ALA A 26 14.98 4.52 -6.80
N ALA A 27 14.29 3.87 -7.74
CA ALA A 27 13.56 4.52 -8.83
C ALA A 27 12.05 4.68 -8.55
N TYR A 28 11.54 4.20 -7.41
CA TYR A 28 10.11 4.29 -7.10
C TYR A 28 9.73 5.74 -6.83
N GLN A 29 8.84 6.27 -7.65
CA GLN A 29 8.29 7.61 -7.49
C GLN A 29 6.83 7.47 -7.04
N PRO A 30 6.54 7.73 -5.76
CA PRO A 30 5.18 7.59 -5.27
C PRO A 30 4.33 8.69 -5.92
N ALA A 31 3.17 8.34 -6.47
CA ALA A 31 2.28 9.31 -7.12
C ALA A 31 1.50 10.16 -6.11
N ASN A 32 1.16 11.42 -6.44
CA ASN A 32 0.29 12.21 -5.57
C ASN A 32 -1.14 11.64 -5.58
N GLU A 33 -1.45 10.82 -4.58
CA GLU A 33 -2.75 10.17 -4.39
C GLU A 33 -3.53 10.85 -3.26
N PRO A 34 -4.33 11.90 -3.54
CA PRO A 34 -5.20 12.48 -2.53
C PRO A 34 -6.31 11.51 -2.14
N ASN A 35 -6.77 11.64 -0.90
CA ASN A 35 -7.93 10.92 -0.41
C ASN A 35 -9.21 11.51 -1.00
N GLY A 36 -10.17 10.64 -1.27
CA GLY A 36 -11.52 11.07 -1.60
C GLY A 36 -12.33 11.34 -0.35
N ASP A 37 -13.49 11.97 -0.54
CA ASP A 37 -14.47 12.20 0.52
C ASP A 37 -15.59 11.16 0.40
N LEU A 38 -15.64 10.22 1.36
CA LEU A 38 -16.68 9.17 1.38
C LEU A 38 -18.10 9.74 1.35
N SER A 39 -18.33 10.96 1.84
CA SER A 39 -19.65 11.60 1.80
C SER A 39 -20.08 12.06 0.41
N LYS A 40 -19.12 12.15 -0.53
CA LYS A 40 -19.33 12.57 -1.92
C LYS A 40 -19.23 11.42 -2.92
N VAL A 41 -18.93 10.21 -2.44
CA VAL A 41 -18.81 9.03 -3.28
C VAL A 41 -20.19 8.62 -3.80
N VAL A 42 -20.28 8.45 -5.12
CA VAL A 42 -21.35 7.70 -5.77
C VAL A 42 -20.82 6.30 -6.07
N TRP A 43 -21.26 5.31 -5.30
CA TRP A 43 -20.78 3.95 -5.42
C TRP A 43 -21.26 3.29 -6.72
N PRO A 44 -20.36 2.78 -7.57
CA PRO A 44 -20.73 2.03 -8.77
C PRO A 44 -21.41 0.70 -8.43
N ASP A 45 -22.28 0.22 -9.32
CA ASP A 45 -23.02 -1.03 -9.15
C ASP A 45 -22.10 -2.24 -8.88
N PHE A 46 -20.92 -2.29 -9.52
CA PHE A 46 -19.96 -3.38 -9.30
C PHE A 46 -19.38 -3.40 -7.87
N VAL A 47 -19.26 -2.23 -7.22
CA VAL A 47 -18.86 -2.15 -5.81
C VAL A 47 -20.02 -2.57 -4.93
N LEU A 48 -21.23 -2.09 -5.23
CA LEU A 48 -22.45 -2.40 -4.45
C LEU A 48 -22.80 -3.90 -4.50
N ALA A 49 -22.55 -4.56 -5.63
CA ALA A 49 -22.78 -5.99 -5.83
C ALA A 49 -21.69 -6.88 -5.20
N ALA A 50 -20.53 -6.31 -4.83
CA ALA A 50 -19.41 -7.07 -4.30
C ALA A 50 -19.61 -7.54 -2.86
N GLY A 51 -18.82 -8.54 -2.47
CA GLY A 51 -18.79 -9.04 -1.10
C GLY A 51 -18.47 -7.93 -0.07
N PRO A 52 -18.87 -8.10 1.20
CA PRO A 52 -18.63 -7.08 2.24
C PRO A 52 -17.15 -6.72 2.41
N GLU A 53 -16.23 -7.67 2.23
CA GLU A 53 -14.80 -7.40 2.34
C GLU A 53 -14.27 -6.58 1.15
N VAL A 54 -14.75 -6.85 -0.06
CA VAL A 54 -14.37 -6.08 -1.25
C VAL A 54 -14.87 -4.64 -1.13
N ARG A 55 -16.10 -4.43 -0.66
CA ARG A 55 -16.63 -3.08 -0.38
C ARG A 55 -15.77 -2.30 0.62
N LYS A 56 -15.35 -2.93 1.71
CA LYS A 56 -14.42 -2.32 2.68
C LYS A 56 -13.06 -1.98 2.05
N LEU A 57 -12.56 -2.80 1.15
CA LEU A 57 -11.32 -2.50 0.43
C LEU A 57 -11.49 -1.26 -0.45
N TYR A 58 -12.61 -1.10 -1.17
CA TYR A 58 -12.89 0.13 -1.91
C TYR A 58 -12.94 1.36 -0.98
N GLU A 59 -13.65 1.28 0.15
CA GLU A 59 -13.67 2.37 1.16
C GLU A 59 -12.26 2.72 1.66
N PHE A 60 -11.46 1.70 1.98
CA PHE A 60 -10.09 1.89 2.46
C PHE A 60 -9.22 2.64 1.44
N GLN A 61 -9.35 2.32 0.16
CA GLN A 61 -8.56 2.95 -0.91
C GLN A 61 -8.96 4.41 -1.17
N VAL A 62 -10.22 4.77 -0.89
CA VAL A 62 -10.69 6.16 -0.90
C VAL A 62 -10.01 6.96 0.21
N GLN A 63 -9.88 6.39 1.42
CA GLN A 63 -9.45 7.11 2.62
C GLN A 63 -7.93 7.11 2.86
N HIS A 64 -7.17 6.21 2.23
CA HIS A 64 -5.76 5.95 2.57
C HIS A 64 -4.80 6.02 1.37
N GLY A 65 -5.09 6.88 0.39
CA GLY A 65 -4.24 7.11 -0.77
C GLY A 65 -2.81 7.51 -0.39
N GLU A 66 -2.62 8.25 0.71
CA GLU A 66 -1.31 8.70 1.19
C GLU A 66 -0.36 7.55 1.55
N ILE A 67 -0.90 6.41 1.98
CA ILE A 67 -0.13 5.20 2.27
C ILE A 67 -0.19 4.23 1.10
N MET A 68 -1.36 4.08 0.47
CA MET A 68 -1.57 3.07 -0.57
C MET A 68 -0.81 3.37 -1.86
N ARG A 69 -0.41 4.63 -2.07
CA ARG A 69 0.61 5.02 -3.07
C ARG A 69 1.98 4.38 -2.88
N TYR A 70 2.24 3.63 -1.81
CA TYR A 70 3.50 2.90 -1.58
C TYR A 70 3.34 1.38 -1.65
N MET A 71 2.11 0.88 -1.75
CA MET A 71 1.84 -0.56 -1.75
C MET A 71 1.92 -1.08 -3.19
N PRO A 72 2.90 -1.91 -3.56
CA PRO A 72 2.94 -2.50 -4.90
C PRO A 72 1.78 -3.49 -5.08
N CYS A 73 1.33 -3.66 -6.33
CA CYS A 73 0.49 -4.80 -6.73
C CYS A 73 1.30 -5.71 -7.66
N PHE A 74 1.07 -7.01 -7.53
CA PHE A 74 1.76 -8.05 -8.31
C PHE A 74 0.81 -8.74 -9.29
N CYS A 75 -0.25 -8.02 -9.67
CA CYS A 75 -1.35 -8.52 -10.47
C CYS A 75 -0.98 -8.62 -11.96
N GLY A 76 0.14 -8.00 -12.37
CA GLY A 76 0.65 -8.03 -13.76
C GLY A 76 0.06 -6.96 -14.68
N CYS A 77 -0.94 -6.20 -14.23
CA CYS A 77 -1.67 -5.21 -15.03
C CYS A 77 -0.93 -3.86 -15.23
N GLY A 78 0.19 -3.61 -14.55
CA GLY A 78 0.81 -2.28 -14.56
C GLY A 78 1.24 -1.79 -15.96
N GLN A 79 1.58 -2.70 -16.88
CA GLN A 79 1.95 -2.34 -18.25
C GLN A 79 0.74 -2.27 -19.21
N SER A 80 -0.33 -3.02 -18.93
CA SER A 80 -1.54 -3.04 -19.77
C SER A 80 -2.47 -1.89 -19.46
N ASP A 81 -2.64 -1.59 -18.17
CA ASP A 81 -3.70 -0.70 -17.66
C ASP A 81 -3.12 0.55 -16.99
N GLY A 82 -1.79 0.66 -16.94
CA GLY A 82 -1.09 1.85 -16.42
C GLY A 82 -1.14 2.00 -14.91
N HIS A 83 -1.58 0.97 -14.16
CA HIS A 83 -1.59 0.98 -12.70
C HIS A 83 -0.17 1.06 -12.14
N ARG A 84 0.07 2.03 -11.27
CA ARG A 84 1.38 2.34 -10.69
C ARG A 84 1.59 1.64 -9.33
N ASN A 85 0.50 1.38 -8.61
CA ASN A 85 0.49 0.79 -7.27
C ASN A 85 -0.86 0.10 -7.02
N ASN A 86 -1.02 -0.55 -5.87
CA ASN A 86 -2.23 -1.29 -5.52
C ASN A 86 -3.49 -0.42 -5.45
N ARG A 87 -3.37 0.89 -5.18
CA ARG A 87 -4.51 1.81 -5.14
C ARG A 87 -5.18 1.96 -6.51
N ASP A 88 -4.37 2.04 -7.56
CA ASP A 88 -4.85 2.25 -8.93
C ASP A 88 -5.79 1.11 -9.38
N CYS A 89 -5.70 -0.09 -8.77
CA CYS A 89 -6.63 -1.20 -9.00
C CYS A 89 -8.08 -0.94 -8.54
N TYR A 90 -8.29 0.10 -7.74
CA TYR A 90 -9.59 0.47 -7.15
C TYR A 90 -10.00 1.90 -7.51
N ILE A 91 -9.03 2.82 -7.56
CA ILE A 91 -9.26 4.26 -7.74
C ILE A 91 -8.53 4.74 -8.98
N GLN A 92 -9.29 5.14 -10.00
CA GLN A 92 -8.73 5.74 -11.20
C GLN A 92 -8.33 7.20 -10.95
N ALA A 93 -9.16 7.96 -10.24
CA ALA A 93 -8.88 9.36 -9.92
C ALA A 93 -9.67 9.84 -8.68
N VAL A 94 -9.14 10.87 -8.03
CA VAL A 94 -9.89 11.71 -7.10
C VAL A 94 -9.87 13.13 -7.64
N ASN A 95 -11.07 13.69 -7.84
CA ASN A 95 -11.23 15.03 -8.39
C ASN A 95 -10.94 16.10 -7.33
N PRO A 96 -10.65 17.35 -7.72
CA PRO A 96 -10.38 18.44 -6.78
C PRO A 96 -11.50 18.72 -5.77
N ASP A 97 -12.74 18.36 -6.10
CA ASP A 97 -13.90 18.50 -5.21
C ASP A 97 -14.06 17.34 -4.21
N GLY A 98 -13.18 16.33 -4.26
CA GLY A 98 -13.20 15.14 -3.41
C GLY A 98 -14.06 13.99 -3.94
N THR A 99 -14.69 14.12 -5.10
CA THR A 99 -15.39 13.00 -5.77
C THR A 99 -14.39 11.99 -6.34
N VAL A 100 -14.82 10.74 -6.47
CA VAL A 100 -13.95 9.60 -6.79
C VAL A 100 -14.41 8.92 -8.08
N VAL A 101 -13.45 8.62 -8.96
CA VAL A 101 -13.64 7.74 -10.12
C VAL A 101 -13.01 6.39 -9.79
N PHE A 102 -13.81 5.33 -9.85
CA PHE A 102 -13.38 3.97 -9.49
C PHE A 102 -12.93 3.17 -10.71
N ASP A 103 -12.00 2.25 -10.47
CA ASP A 103 -11.63 1.18 -11.39
C ASP A 103 -12.36 -0.11 -10.97
N SER A 104 -12.89 -0.87 -11.94
CA SER A 104 -13.61 -2.12 -11.67
C SER A 104 -12.72 -3.35 -11.61
N MET A 105 -11.40 -3.21 -11.74
CA MET A 105 -10.44 -4.32 -11.84
C MET A 105 -10.24 -5.08 -10.54
N ALA A 106 -10.42 -4.44 -9.37
CA ALA A 106 -10.28 -5.13 -8.11
C ALA A 106 -11.20 -6.36 -8.06
N PRO A 107 -10.71 -7.52 -7.58
CA PRO A 107 -11.48 -8.76 -7.60
C PRO A 107 -12.79 -8.61 -6.84
N THR A 108 -13.89 -9.00 -7.48
CA THR A 108 -15.26 -9.04 -6.93
C THR A 108 -15.44 -10.11 -5.87
#